data_AF-A0A973I390-F1
#
_entry.id   AF-A0A973I390-F1
#
_cell.length_a   1.000
_cell.length_b   1.000
_cell.length_c   1.000
_cell.angle_alpha   90.00
_cell.angle_beta   90.00
_cell.angle_gamma   90.00
#
_symmetry.space_group_name_H-M   'P 1'
#
loop_
_entity.id
_entity.type
_entity.pdbx_description
1 polymer ?
#
loop_
_entity_poly.entity_id
_entity_poly.type
_entity_poly.pdbx_seq_one_letter_code
_entity_poly.pdbx_strand_id
1 'polypeptide(L)'
;MAKQDFIVHIDGNQNELQNWSLEKLATDPATLYDGRIWQNTTEDRVKYYDGTDVRVVATLSDVEGLLNFKGGYNATTNVPNLETPAAGAITTGDAYIVTVGGDFFTEAVEPGDLLISQVDDPAALSDWVRVQANIPSGVAVKFAVDLSSVDPNVTRTFSGGQTTFEVTHSLNTLDTIVQIKRISDNKQFQAEIINNTVNTVQAIGNGNITNGIYRITVIG
;
A
#
# COMPACT_ATOMS: atom_id res chain seq x y z
N MET A 1 -10.64 -58.60 0.54
CA MET A 1 -11.68 -58.85 -0.50
C MET A 1 -10.99 -59.41 -1.73
N ALA A 2 -11.66 -60.26 -2.51
CA ALA A 2 -11.12 -60.76 -3.76
C ALA A 2 -10.98 -59.61 -4.77
N LYS A 3 -9.85 -59.57 -5.48
CA LYS A 3 -9.61 -58.60 -6.55
C LYS A 3 -10.40 -59.02 -7.77
N GLN A 4 -11.23 -58.14 -8.31
CA GLN A 4 -11.89 -58.34 -9.60
C GLN A 4 -11.08 -57.61 -10.67
N ASP A 5 -10.52 -58.38 -11.59
CA ASP A 5 -9.73 -57.86 -12.71
C ASP A 5 -10.59 -57.82 -13.98
N PHE A 6 -10.56 -56.69 -14.67
CA PHE A 6 -11.17 -56.52 -15.98
C PHE A 6 -10.06 -56.58 -17.04
N ILE A 7 -10.17 -57.53 -17.96
CA ILE A 7 -9.17 -57.77 -19.03
C ILE A 7 -9.46 -57.00 -20.32
N VAL A 8 -10.51 -56.19 -20.31
CA VAL A 8 -10.95 -55.33 -21.42
C VAL A 8 -11.32 -53.96 -20.85
N HIS A 9 -11.43 -52.95 -21.72
CA HIS A 9 -11.90 -51.63 -21.32
C HIS A 9 -13.31 -51.71 -20.72
N ILE A 10 -13.55 -50.90 -19.71
CA ILE A 10 -14.88 -50.68 -19.14
C ILE A 10 -15.47 -49.46 -19.84
N ASP A 11 -16.63 -49.62 -20.48
CA ASP A 11 -17.40 -48.52 -21.01
C ASP A 11 -18.49 -48.11 -20.00
N GLY A 12 -18.37 -46.87 -19.50
CA GLY A 12 -19.29 -46.32 -18.53
C GLY A 12 -20.68 -45.99 -19.07
N ASN A 13 -20.88 -45.87 -20.39
CA ASN A 13 -22.19 -45.56 -21.00
C ASN A 13 -22.98 -44.43 -20.29
N GLN A 14 -22.31 -43.32 -19.95
CA GLN A 14 -22.86 -42.17 -19.20
C GLN A 14 -23.34 -42.48 -17.76
N ASN A 15 -22.98 -43.64 -17.22
CA ASN A 15 -23.29 -44.02 -15.84
C ASN A 15 -22.35 -43.33 -14.83
N GLU A 16 -22.76 -43.28 -13.56
CA GLU A 16 -22.02 -42.67 -12.46
C GLU A 16 -21.17 -43.70 -11.71
N LEU A 17 -20.01 -43.27 -11.24
CA LEU A 17 -19.19 -43.99 -10.28
C LEU A 17 -19.49 -43.49 -8.86
N GLN A 18 -20.23 -44.28 -8.09
CA GLN A 18 -20.65 -43.90 -6.73
C GLN A 18 -19.79 -44.56 -5.65
N ASN A 19 -19.41 -43.79 -4.62
CA ASN A 19 -18.66 -44.25 -3.44
C ASN A 19 -17.32 -44.97 -3.76
N TRP A 20 -16.65 -44.58 -4.84
CA TRP A 20 -15.36 -45.14 -5.19
C TRP A 20 -14.21 -44.37 -4.52
N SER A 21 -13.07 -45.04 -4.37
CA SER A 21 -11.83 -44.45 -3.87
C SER A 21 -10.73 -44.71 -4.89
N LEU A 22 -9.80 -43.76 -5.02
CA LEU A 22 -8.65 -43.90 -5.91
C LEU A 22 -7.63 -44.89 -5.34
N GLU A 23 -6.72 -45.34 -6.21
CA GLU A 23 -5.53 -46.09 -5.79
C GLU A 23 -4.71 -45.23 -4.82
N LYS A 24 -4.42 -45.77 -3.63
CA LYS A 24 -3.64 -45.09 -2.59
C LYS A 24 -2.19 -45.53 -2.66
N LEU A 25 -1.28 -44.58 -2.88
CA LEU A 25 0.15 -44.82 -2.99
C LEU A 25 0.90 -43.82 -2.11
N ALA A 26 1.93 -44.27 -1.38
CA ALA A 26 2.74 -43.37 -0.53
C ALA A 26 3.75 -42.54 -1.34
N THR A 27 4.07 -42.97 -2.56
CA THR A 27 4.97 -42.28 -3.49
C THR A 27 4.35 -42.32 -4.88
N ASP A 28 4.77 -41.41 -5.75
CA ASP A 28 4.29 -41.43 -7.13
C ASP A 28 4.68 -42.75 -7.82
N PRO A 29 3.77 -43.37 -8.60
CA PRO A 29 4.03 -44.66 -9.21
C PRO A 29 5.17 -44.59 -10.22
N ALA A 30 6.08 -45.56 -10.17
CA ALA A 30 7.23 -45.65 -11.07
C ALA A 30 6.84 -45.92 -12.54
N THR A 31 5.69 -46.55 -12.77
CA THR A 31 5.16 -46.82 -14.11
C THR A 31 3.98 -45.89 -14.38
N LEU A 32 4.14 -44.97 -15.33
CA LEU A 32 3.15 -43.98 -15.70
C LEU A 32 2.54 -44.32 -17.08
N TYR A 33 1.26 -44.01 -17.23
CA TYR A 33 0.54 -44.09 -18.49
C TYR A 33 -0.48 -42.94 -18.53
N ASP A 34 -0.74 -42.43 -19.72
CA ASP A 34 -1.59 -41.25 -19.92
C ASP A 34 -2.97 -41.45 -19.27
N GLY A 35 -3.42 -40.45 -18.53
CA GLY A 35 -4.69 -40.47 -17.79
C GLY A 35 -4.70 -41.31 -16.51
N ARG A 36 -3.57 -41.87 -16.04
CA ARG A 36 -3.53 -42.52 -14.73
C ARG A 36 -3.82 -41.50 -13.62
N ILE A 37 -4.73 -41.82 -12.69
CA ILE A 37 -5.11 -40.99 -11.54
C ILE A 37 -4.89 -41.79 -10.25
N TRP A 38 -4.30 -41.19 -9.21
CA TRP A 38 -4.07 -41.81 -7.89
C TRP A 38 -4.16 -40.80 -6.74
N GLN A 39 -4.30 -41.31 -5.51
CA GLN A 39 -4.14 -40.54 -4.27
C GLN A 39 -2.73 -40.79 -3.72
N ASN A 40 -1.90 -39.75 -3.67
CA ASN A 40 -0.63 -39.77 -2.95
C ASN A 40 -0.92 -39.53 -1.46
N THR A 41 -0.72 -40.56 -0.62
CA THR A 41 -1.09 -40.51 0.81
C THR A 41 -0.08 -39.82 1.69
N THR A 42 1.14 -39.57 1.20
CA THR A 42 2.17 -38.84 1.95
C THR A 42 2.02 -37.34 1.74
N GLU A 43 1.67 -36.91 0.53
CA GLU A 43 1.40 -35.51 0.21
C GLU A 43 -0.07 -35.11 0.41
N ASP A 44 -0.96 -36.08 0.65
CA ASP A 44 -2.42 -35.94 0.73
C ASP A 44 -3.03 -35.24 -0.51
N ARG A 45 -2.62 -35.71 -1.70
CA ARG A 45 -3.03 -35.12 -2.99
C ARG A 45 -3.63 -36.14 -3.93
N VAL A 46 -4.59 -35.71 -4.73
CA VAL A 46 -4.95 -36.39 -5.97
C VAL A 46 -4.01 -35.94 -7.06
N LYS A 47 -3.38 -36.89 -7.76
CA LYS A 47 -2.45 -36.64 -8.85
C LYS A 47 -2.88 -37.41 -10.10
N TYR A 48 -2.48 -36.91 -11.26
CA TYR A 48 -2.67 -37.58 -12.54
C TYR A 48 -1.45 -37.42 -13.44
N TYR A 49 -1.27 -38.33 -14.38
CA TYR A 49 -0.23 -38.21 -15.42
C TYR A 49 -0.86 -37.72 -16.72
N ASP A 50 -0.35 -36.63 -17.28
CA ASP A 50 -0.89 -35.98 -18.50
C ASP A 50 -0.27 -36.48 -19.81
N GLY A 51 0.46 -37.59 -19.75
CA GLY A 51 1.25 -38.12 -20.86
C GLY A 51 2.69 -37.64 -20.88
N THR A 52 3.02 -36.56 -20.17
CA THR A 52 4.38 -35.98 -20.09
C THR A 52 4.88 -35.92 -18.65
N ASP A 53 4.08 -35.36 -17.74
CA ASP A 53 4.45 -35.11 -16.35
C ASP A 53 3.36 -35.56 -15.38
N VAL A 54 3.77 -35.76 -14.12
CA VAL A 54 2.84 -35.87 -13.01
C VAL A 54 2.30 -34.48 -12.66
N ARG A 55 0.98 -34.33 -12.68
CA ARG A 55 0.23 -33.14 -12.31
C ARG A 55 -0.53 -33.38 -11.00
N VAL A 56 -0.66 -32.32 -10.21
CA VAL A 56 -1.52 -32.31 -9.02
C VAL A 56 -2.88 -31.75 -9.43
N VAL A 57 -3.97 -32.39 -8.97
CA VAL A 57 -5.30 -31.77 -9.03
C VAL A 57 -5.31 -30.67 -7.98
N ALA A 58 -5.06 -29.44 -8.43
CA ALA A 58 -4.89 -28.30 -7.55
C ALA A 58 -6.21 -27.86 -6.89
N THR A 59 -6.06 -27.34 -5.69
CA THR A 59 -7.04 -26.58 -4.93
C THR A 59 -6.62 -25.11 -4.87
N LEU A 60 -7.50 -24.22 -4.41
CA LEU A 60 -7.18 -22.78 -4.31
C LEU A 60 -5.98 -22.48 -3.41
N SER A 61 -5.68 -23.34 -2.43
CA SER A 61 -4.50 -23.20 -1.55
C SER A 61 -3.17 -23.48 -2.25
N ASP A 62 -3.19 -24.07 -3.45
CA ASP A 62 -1.97 -24.49 -4.17
C ASP A 62 -1.42 -23.39 -5.07
N VAL A 63 -2.18 -22.30 -5.19
CA VAL A 63 -1.77 -21.11 -5.92
C VAL A 63 -1.10 -20.18 -4.91
N GLU A 64 0.16 -20.48 -4.58
CA GLU A 64 1.01 -19.63 -3.74
C GLU A 64 1.12 -18.22 -4.35
N GLY A 65 1.15 -17.18 -3.50
CA GLY A 65 1.44 -15.81 -3.92
C GLY A 65 0.26 -15.00 -4.48
N LEU A 66 -0.98 -15.48 -4.36
CA LEU A 66 -2.14 -14.61 -4.55
C LEU A 66 -2.25 -13.65 -3.36
N LEU A 67 -2.20 -12.35 -3.64
CA LEU A 67 -2.73 -11.35 -2.72
C LEU A 67 -4.21 -11.65 -2.51
N ASN A 68 -4.54 -12.21 -1.35
CA ASN A 68 -5.92 -12.52 -1.02
C ASN A 68 -6.57 -11.28 -0.42
N PHE A 69 -7.25 -10.48 -1.24
CA PHE A 69 -7.85 -9.25 -0.76
C PHE A 69 -9.03 -9.55 0.19
N LYS A 70 -8.85 -9.21 1.47
CA LYS A 70 -9.81 -9.44 2.55
C LYS A 70 -10.74 -8.26 2.80
N GLY A 71 -10.45 -7.09 2.22
CA GLY A 71 -11.27 -5.90 2.34
C GLY A 71 -10.62 -4.78 3.14
N GLY A 72 -11.45 -4.00 3.82
CA GLY A 72 -11.02 -2.82 4.58
C GLY A 72 -10.58 -3.13 6.01
N TYR A 73 -9.62 -2.36 6.52
CA TYR A 73 -9.16 -2.34 7.90
C TYR A 73 -9.36 -0.95 8.53
N ASN A 74 -9.88 -0.89 9.74
CA ASN A 74 -10.00 0.32 10.55
C ASN A 74 -8.98 0.24 11.69
N ALA A 75 -7.91 1.04 11.59
CA ALA A 75 -6.81 1.05 12.55
C ALA A 75 -7.20 1.68 13.89
N THR A 76 -8.15 2.63 13.92
CA THR A 76 -8.64 3.21 15.18
C THR A 76 -9.31 2.16 16.08
N THR A 77 -10.04 1.21 15.48
CA THR A 77 -10.79 0.19 16.24
C THR A 77 -10.18 -1.20 16.16
N ASN A 78 -9.07 -1.39 15.41
CA ASN A 78 -8.51 -2.68 15.04
C ASN A 78 -9.59 -3.66 14.51
N VAL A 79 -10.30 -3.26 13.45
CA VAL A 79 -11.38 -4.06 12.82
C VAL A 79 -11.14 -4.24 11.32
N PRO A 80 -11.07 -5.47 10.79
CA PRO A 80 -11.00 -6.74 11.53
C PRO A 80 -9.75 -6.78 12.44
N ASN A 81 -9.74 -7.66 13.43
CA ASN A 81 -8.62 -7.75 14.37
C ASN A 81 -7.38 -8.31 13.67
N LEU A 82 -6.44 -7.43 13.34
CA LEU A 82 -5.18 -7.77 12.65
C LEU A 82 -3.98 -7.88 13.60
N GLU A 83 -4.08 -7.34 14.81
CA GLU A 83 -2.96 -7.29 15.78
C GLU A 83 -2.95 -8.48 16.73
N THR A 84 -4.11 -9.08 16.98
CA THR A 84 -4.27 -10.28 17.83
C THR A 84 -5.32 -11.23 17.23
N PRO A 85 -5.17 -11.64 15.97
CA PRO A 85 -6.16 -12.47 15.28
C PRO A 85 -6.39 -13.80 16.02
N ALA A 86 -7.61 -14.34 15.91
CA ALA A 86 -7.86 -15.71 16.32
C ALA A 86 -7.08 -16.67 15.39
N ALA A 87 -6.69 -17.84 15.90
CA ALA A 87 -5.96 -18.83 15.11
C ALA A 87 -6.71 -19.20 13.81
N GLY A 88 -5.99 -19.17 12.69
CA GLY A 88 -6.49 -19.36 11.33
C GLY A 88 -7.32 -18.21 10.76
N ALA A 89 -7.46 -17.08 11.46
CA ALA A 89 -8.27 -15.95 10.96
C ALA A 89 -7.56 -15.17 9.86
N ILE A 90 -6.22 -15.16 9.88
CA ILE A 90 -5.37 -14.49 8.91
C ILE A 90 -4.33 -15.48 8.43
N THR A 91 -4.27 -15.67 7.11
CA THR A 91 -3.28 -16.51 6.45
C THR A 91 -2.26 -15.67 5.71
N THR A 92 -1.09 -16.23 5.49
CA THR A 92 -0.03 -15.66 4.66
C THR A 92 -0.61 -15.20 3.31
N GLY A 93 -0.29 -13.97 2.90
CA GLY A 93 -0.79 -13.36 1.66
C GLY A 93 -2.15 -12.65 1.77
N ASP A 94 -2.84 -12.73 2.92
CA ASP A 94 -4.04 -11.94 3.18
C ASP A 94 -3.70 -10.44 3.15
N ALA A 95 -4.50 -9.68 2.39
CA ALA A 95 -4.26 -8.27 2.10
C ALA A 95 -5.45 -7.40 2.50
N TYR A 96 -5.18 -6.28 3.17
CA TYR A 96 -6.18 -5.35 3.69
C TYR A 96 -5.85 -3.92 3.28
N ILE A 97 -6.87 -3.13 2.96
CA ILE A 97 -6.72 -1.69 2.73
C ILE A 97 -7.16 -0.93 3.97
N VAL A 98 -6.33 -0.05 4.48
CA VAL A 98 -6.70 0.84 5.58
C VAL A 98 -7.79 1.79 5.09
N THR A 99 -8.93 1.80 5.77
CA THR A 99 -10.10 2.65 5.49
C THR A 99 -10.25 3.78 6.49
N VAL A 100 -9.70 3.62 7.69
CA VAL A 100 -9.62 4.63 8.75
C VAL A 100 -8.23 4.53 9.37
N GLY A 101 -7.52 5.66 9.44
CA GLY A 101 -6.17 5.72 9.99
C GLY A 101 -6.13 5.56 11.51
N GLY A 102 -4.93 5.39 12.04
CA GLY A 102 -4.68 5.10 13.44
C GLY A 102 -3.34 4.38 13.61
N ASP A 103 -3.12 3.80 14.79
CA ASP A 103 -1.94 3.00 15.04
C ASP A 103 -2.20 1.55 14.61
N PHE A 104 -1.27 0.99 13.83
CA PHE A 104 -1.15 -0.43 13.55
C PHE A 104 0.12 -0.93 14.24
N PHE A 105 -0.06 -1.67 15.33
CA PHE A 105 0.96 -1.94 16.34
C PHE A 105 1.57 -0.66 16.91
N THR A 106 2.78 -0.29 16.47
CA THR A 106 3.52 0.90 16.93
C THR A 106 3.67 1.96 15.84
N GLU A 107 3.04 1.74 14.68
CA GLU A 107 3.20 2.59 13.50
C GLU A 107 1.88 3.26 13.14
N ALA A 108 1.94 4.54 12.80
CA ALA A 108 0.78 5.22 12.24
C ALA A 108 0.54 4.75 10.81
N VAL A 109 -0.70 4.37 10.51
CA VAL A 109 -1.19 4.05 9.17
C VAL A 109 -2.32 4.99 8.77
N GLU A 110 -2.43 5.29 7.48
CA GLU A 110 -3.39 6.24 6.93
C GLU A 110 -4.38 5.55 5.98
N PRO A 111 -5.61 6.09 5.79
CA PRO A 111 -6.53 5.55 4.81
C PRO A 111 -5.89 5.47 3.42
N GLY A 112 -5.94 4.29 2.80
CA GLY A 112 -5.31 4.00 1.51
C GLY A 112 -4.05 3.14 1.61
N ASP A 113 -3.46 2.97 2.79
CA ASP A 113 -2.34 2.05 3.00
C ASP A 113 -2.76 0.59 2.76
N LEU A 114 -1.85 -0.21 2.21
CA LEU A 114 -2.05 -1.64 1.98
C LEU A 114 -1.21 -2.44 2.98
N LEU A 115 -1.87 -3.35 3.71
CA LEU A 115 -1.28 -4.26 4.68
C LEU A 115 -1.35 -5.69 4.11
N ILE A 116 -0.24 -6.42 4.09
CA ILE A 116 -0.16 -7.80 3.58
C ILE A 116 0.52 -8.67 4.64
N SER A 117 -0.14 -9.76 5.05
CA SER A 117 0.45 -10.70 6.02
C SER A 117 1.53 -11.56 5.36
N GLN A 118 2.66 -11.74 6.03
CA GLN A 118 3.78 -12.61 5.60
C GLN A 118 3.74 -14.00 6.24
N VAL A 119 2.90 -14.17 7.26
CA VAL A 119 2.77 -15.42 8.03
C VAL A 119 1.30 -15.70 8.33
N ASP A 120 1.03 -16.92 8.75
CA ASP A 120 -0.25 -17.27 9.34
C ASP A 120 -0.28 -16.77 10.79
N ASP A 121 -1.44 -16.30 11.24
CA ASP A 121 -1.67 -15.81 12.61
C ASP A 121 -0.61 -14.79 13.08
N PRO A 122 -0.44 -13.67 12.36
CA PRO A 122 0.57 -12.66 12.68
C PRO A 122 0.33 -12.05 14.07
N ALA A 123 1.43 -11.76 14.77
CA ALA A 123 1.41 -11.26 16.14
C ALA A 123 2.30 -10.02 16.35
N ALA A 124 3.06 -9.63 15.32
CA ALA A 124 3.93 -8.47 15.36
C ALA A 124 3.93 -7.69 14.04
N LEU A 125 4.32 -6.43 14.10
CA LEU A 125 4.48 -5.55 12.94
C LEU A 125 5.44 -6.11 11.88
N SER A 126 6.47 -6.86 12.28
CA SER A 126 7.43 -7.51 11.38
C SER A 126 6.80 -8.57 10.49
N ASP A 127 5.63 -9.07 10.87
CA ASP A 127 4.91 -10.12 10.16
C ASP A 127 4.12 -9.54 8.98
N TRP A 128 4.17 -8.22 8.78
CA TRP A 128 3.39 -7.52 7.76
C TRP A 128 4.29 -6.74 6.80
N VAL A 129 4.03 -6.92 5.50
CA VAL A 129 4.44 -5.95 4.48
C VAL A 129 3.41 -4.83 4.47
N ARG A 130 3.91 -3.60 4.53
CA ARG A 130 3.10 -2.39 4.46
C ARG A 130 3.50 -1.63 3.21
N VAL A 131 2.57 -1.44 2.30
CA VAL A 131 2.76 -0.58 1.12
C VAL A 131 2.00 0.70 1.43
N GLN A 132 2.75 1.72 1.83
CA GLN A 132 2.19 3.02 2.17
C GLN A 132 2.17 3.91 0.93
N ALA A 133 1.10 4.68 0.75
CA ALA A 133 1.01 5.65 -0.34
C ALA A 133 1.76 6.97 -0.03
N ASN A 134 2.39 7.07 1.14
CA ASN A 134 2.83 8.33 1.70
C ASN A 134 3.94 9.01 0.87
N ILE A 135 3.58 10.12 0.23
CA ILE A 135 4.41 11.32 0.35
C ILE A 135 4.40 11.62 1.86
N PRO A 136 5.55 11.67 2.55
CA PRO A 136 5.56 11.71 4.00
C PRO A 136 4.62 12.81 4.50
N SER A 137 3.71 12.43 5.40
CA SER A 137 2.88 13.35 6.16
C SER A 137 3.81 14.36 6.85
N GLY A 138 3.97 15.54 6.24
CA GLY A 138 4.96 16.54 6.65
C GLY A 138 5.93 17.03 5.56
N VAL A 139 5.97 16.45 4.36
CA VAL A 139 6.55 17.15 3.20
C VAL A 139 5.55 18.20 2.78
N ALA A 140 5.58 19.35 3.47
CA ALA A 140 4.94 20.53 2.98
C ALA A 140 5.57 20.85 1.62
N VAL A 141 4.86 20.54 0.54
CA VAL A 141 5.24 20.97 -0.82
C VAL A 141 4.77 22.40 -1.09
N LYS A 142 4.04 23.01 -0.15
CA LYS A 142 3.46 24.34 -0.30
C LYS A 142 3.29 25.01 1.07
N PHE A 143 3.82 26.22 1.17
CA PHE A 143 3.55 27.16 2.23
C PHE A 143 2.90 28.42 1.64
N ALA A 144 1.87 28.97 2.29
CA ALA A 144 1.26 30.22 1.85
C ALA A 144 0.86 31.08 3.04
N VAL A 145 1.19 32.37 2.97
CA VAL A 145 0.92 33.33 4.04
C VAL A 145 0.62 34.71 3.45
N ASP A 146 -0.21 35.48 4.13
CA ASP A 146 -0.39 36.88 3.80
C ASP A 146 0.85 37.67 4.24
N LEU A 147 1.39 38.50 3.35
CA LEU A 147 2.57 39.32 3.61
C LEU A 147 2.20 40.47 4.57
N SER A 148 2.16 40.13 5.85
CA SER A 148 1.76 41.00 6.94
C SER A 148 2.64 40.73 8.15
N SER A 149 3.27 41.77 8.71
CA SER A 149 4.07 41.64 9.93
C SER A 149 3.28 41.30 11.20
N VAL A 150 1.98 41.02 11.07
CA VAL A 150 1.14 40.46 12.14
C VAL A 150 1.26 38.93 12.18
N ASP A 151 1.59 38.30 11.05
CA ASP A 151 1.84 36.86 11.00
C ASP A 151 3.24 36.55 11.57
N PRO A 152 3.38 35.56 12.48
CA PRO A 152 4.66 35.24 13.10
C PRO A 152 5.72 34.74 12.10
N ASN A 153 5.31 34.28 10.92
CA ASN A 153 6.22 33.77 9.90
C ASN A 153 6.70 34.87 8.93
N VAL A 154 6.25 36.11 9.10
CA VAL A 154 6.55 37.21 8.19
C VAL A 154 7.19 38.39 8.92
N THR A 155 8.44 38.68 8.57
CA THR A 155 9.11 39.93 8.99
C THR A 155 9.09 40.92 7.84
N ARG A 156 8.63 42.15 8.09
CA ARG A 156 8.60 43.23 7.10
C ARG A 156 9.59 44.33 7.47
N THR A 157 10.45 44.71 6.53
CA THR A 157 11.40 45.81 6.68
C THR A 157 11.26 46.78 5.52
N PHE A 158 11.13 48.09 5.80
CA PHE A 158 11.17 49.13 4.78
C PHE A 158 12.47 49.93 4.93
N SER A 159 13.32 49.90 3.91
CA SER A 159 14.60 50.60 3.89
C SER A 159 15.02 50.91 2.46
N GLY A 160 15.69 52.05 2.24
CA GLY A 160 16.23 52.41 0.91
C GLY A 160 15.17 52.50 -0.20
N GLY A 161 13.90 52.77 0.13
CA GLY A 161 12.80 52.86 -0.83
C GLY A 161 12.18 51.51 -1.23
N GLN A 162 12.61 50.39 -0.64
CA GLN A 162 12.08 49.06 -0.89
C GLN A 162 11.48 48.44 0.37
N THR A 163 10.47 47.60 0.21
CA THR A 163 9.94 46.73 1.27
C THR A 163 10.45 45.31 1.05
N THR A 164 11.13 44.75 2.06
CA THR A 164 11.50 43.34 2.13
C THR A 164 10.55 42.61 3.06
N PHE A 165 9.99 41.50 2.59
CA PHE A 165 9.28 40.52 3.41
C PHE A 165 10.12 39.26 3.52
N GLU A 166 10.61 38.95 4.71
CA GLU A 166 11.22 37.65 5.00
C GLU A 166 10.14 36.69 5.51
N VAL A 167 10.03 35.54 4.85
CA VAL A 167 8.96 34.56 5.03
C VAL A 167 9.57 33.23 5.44
N THR A 168 9.23 32.75 6.63
CA THR A 168 9.65 31.45 7.15
C THR A 168 8.66 30.37 6.69
N HIS A 169 9.10 29.40 5.89
CA HIS A 169 8.23 28.40 5.25
C HIS A 169 8.49 26.95 5.71
N SER A 170 9.62 26.67 6.36
CA SER A 170 9.94 25.35 6.93
C SER A 170 9.89 24.17 5.93
N LEU A 171 10.17 24.43 4.64
CA LEU A 171 10.11 23.40 3.58
C LEU A 171 11.43 22.62 3.44
N ASN A 172 12.48 23.01 4.17
CA ASN A 172 13.82 22.40 4.19
C ASN A 172 14.45 22.23 2.79
N THR A 173 14.22 23.17 1.88
CA THR A 173 14.75 23.17 0.52
C THR A 173 15.08 24.58 0.04
N LEU A 174 16.14 24.71 -0.76
CA LEU A 174 16.48 25.95 -1.48
C LEU A 174 15.85 26.00 -2.88
N ASP A 175 15.42 24.85 -3.41
CA ASP A 175 14.81 24.73 -4.73
C ASP A 175 13.32 25.07 -4.64
N THR A 176 13.03 26.37 -4.52
CA THR A 176 11.65 26.84 -4.37
C THR A 176 11.10 27.48 -5.64
N ILE A 177 9.79 27.39 -5.81
CA ILE A 177 9.01 28.18 -6.77
C ILE A 177 8.10 29.12 -5.98
N VAL A 178 8.31 30.43 -6.17
CA VAL A 178 7.56 31.46 -5.44
C VAL A 178 6.58 32.17 -6.36
N GLN A 179 5.33 32.30 -5.90
CA GLN A 179 4.30 33.12 -6.53
C GLN A 179 3.75 34.12 -5.52
N ILE A 180 3.66 35.40 -5.91
CA ILE A 180 3.04 36.44 -5.10
C ILE A 180 1.84 37.00 -5.86
N LYS A 181 0.70 37.10 -5.19
CA LYS A 181 -0.54 37.64 -5.74
C LYS A 181 -1.15 38.67 -4.81
N ARG A 182 -1.77 39.70 -5.38
CA ARG A 182 -2.58 40.64 -4.62
C ARG A 182 -3.86 39.93 -4.17
N ILE A 183 -4.21 40.10 -2.89
CA ILE A 183 -5.33 39.36 -2.28
C ILE A 183 -6.67 39.79 -2.90
N SER A 184 -6.83 41.07 -3.23
CA SER A 184 -8.11 41.61 -3.70
C SER A 184 -8.51 41.15 -5.10
N ASP A 185 -7.57 40.85 -5.99
CA ASP A 185 -7.87 40.54 -7.40
C ASP A 185 -6.98 39.46 -8.03
N ASN A 186 -6.17 38.76 -7.23
CA ASN A 186 -5.30 37.66 -7.64
C ASN A 186 -4.27 38.01 -8.72
N LYS A 187 -4.01 39.30 -8.98
CA LYS A 187 -2.99 39.73 -9.94
C LYS A 187 -1.60 39.45 -9.40
N GLN A 188 -0.72 38.96 -10.26
CA GLN A 188 0.67 38.69 -9.90
C GLN A 188 1.39 39.97 -9.51
N PHE A 189 2.21 39.87 -8.47
CA PHE A 189 3.13 40.91 -8.05
C PHE A 189 4.55 40.47 -8.38
N GLN A 190 5.28 41.29 -9.13
CA GLN A 190 6.69 41.05 -9.39
C GLN A 190 7.50 41.61 -8.23
N ALA A 191 8.23 40.73 -7.57
CA ALA A 191 9.21 41.04 -6.55
C ALA A 191 10.51 40.35 -6.94
N GLU A 192 11.63 40.87 -6.45
CA GLU A 192 12.84 40.07 -6.40
C GLU A 192 12.68 39.00 -5.31
N ILE A 193 13.00 37.76 -5.66
CA ILE A 193 12.91 36.61 -4.75
C ILE A 193 14.31 36.11 -4.45
N ILE A 194 14.63 36.00 -3.17
CA ILE A 194 15.89 35.43 -2.70
C ILE A 194 15.56 34.23 -1.80
N ASN A 195 16.00 33.04 -2.19
CA ASN A 195 15.97 31.85 -1.34
C ASN A 195 17.14 31.94 -0.34
N ASN A 196 16.87 32.58 0.80
CA ASN A 196 17.91 32.96 1.77
C ASN A 196 18.45 31.74 2.53
N THR A 197 17.56 30.86 2.98
CA THR A 197 17.91 29.59 3.62
C THR A 197 16.95 28.50 3.16
N VAL A 198 17.21 27.25 3.50
CA VAL A 198 16.30 26.12 3.24
C VAL A 198 14.89 26.30 3.84
N ASN A 199 14.71 27.26 4.76
CA ASN A 199 13.44 27.50 5.45
C ASN A 199 12.95 28.94 5.34
N THR A 200 13.63 29.80 4.58
CA THR A 200 13.26 31.22 4.45
C THR A 200 13.43 31.73 3.04
N VAL A 201 12.43 32.47 2.55
CA VAL A 201 12.52 33.26 1.31
C VAL A 201 12.32 34.74 1.62
N GLN A 202 13.00 35.60 0.88
CA GLN A 202 12.78 37.05 0.91
C GLN A 202 12.09 37.49 -0.37
N ALA A 203 11.03 38.28 -0.22
CA ALA A 203 10.35 38.96 -1.31
C ALA A 203 10.58 40.47 -1.20
N ILE A 204 11.26 41.05 -2.17
CA ILE A 204 11.66 42.46 -2.18
C ILE A 204 10.84 43.20 -3.25
N GLY A 205 10.02 44.14 -2.81
CA GLY A 205 9.19 44.96 -3.67
C GLY A 205 9.57 46.44 -3.60
N ASN A 206 9.43 47.14 -4.73
CA ASN A 206 9.70 48.57 -4.80
C ASN A 206 8.60 49.39 -4.10
N GLY A 207 9.00 50.45 -3.40
CA GLY A 207 8.11 51.34 -2.67
C GLY A 207 7.71 50.82 -1.28
N ASN A 208 6.99 51.65 -0.54
CA ASN A 208 6.50 51.31 0.79
C ASN A 208 5.20 50.48 0.68
N ILE A 209 5.35 49.16 0.55
CA ILE A 209 4.23 48.22 0.44
C ILE A 209 3.59 48.00 1.81
N THR A 210 2.29 48.30 1.96
CA THR A 210 1.53 48.09 3.20
C THR A 210 1.32 46.59 3.49
N ASN A 211 1.23 46.25 4.78
CA ASN A 211 0.88 44.91 5.25
C ASN A 211 -0.45 44.41 4.67
N GLY A 212 -0.53 43.11 4.41
CA GLY A 212 -1.79 42.41 4.11
C GLY A 212 -2.38 42.73 2.74
N ILE A 213 -1.61 43.30 1.82
CA ILE A 213 -2.05 43.53 0.42
C ILE A 213 -1.84 42.28 -0.43
N TYR A 214 -0.77 41.53 -0.17
CA TYR A 214 -0.30 40.43 -1.01
C TYR A 214 -0.22 39.14 -0.22
N ARG A 215 -0.42 38.01 -0.90
CA ARG A 215 -0.16 36.66 -0.41
C ARG A 215 1.01 36.07 -1.18
N ILE A 216 1.95 35.49 -0.46
CA ILE A 216 3.03 34.68 -1.03
C ILE A 216 2.63 33.20 -0.97
N THR A 217 3.00 32.45 -1.99
CA THR A 217 2.95 30.99 -2.00
C THR A 217 4.33 30.49 -2.40
N VAL A 218 4.95 29.71 -1.53
CA VAL A 218 6.25 29.07 -1.72
C VAL A 218 5.98 27.58 -1.92
N ILE A 219 6.48 27.02 -3.01
CA ILE A 219 6.44 25.59 -3.31
C ILE A 219 7.88 25.08 -3.26
N GLY A 220 8.11 23.92 -2.64
CA GLY A 220 9.43 23.33 -2.44
C GLY A 220 9.38 21.82 -2.60
#